data_AF-A0AAW2LS22-F1
#
_entry.id   AF-A0AAW2LS22-F1
#
_cell.length_a   1.000
_cell.length_b   1.000
_cell.length_c   1.000
_cell.angle_alpha   90.00
_cell.angle_beta   90.00
_cell.angle_gamma   90.00
#
_symmetry.space_group_name_H-M   'P 1'
#
loop_
_entity.id
_entity.type
_entity.pdbx_description
1 polymer ?
#
loop_
_entity_poly.entity_id
_entity_poly.type
_entity_poly.pdbx_seq_one_letter_code
_entity_poly.pdbx_strand_id
1 'polypeptide(L)'
;MSSPMETDTPLPNGNSAAATAITPPSKLGKLADCLKLEHQFLRVPFEHYKKTIRANHRAVEKEVSAVISGVSDAADSDLSRDDAVSQLNSLVSRLQGLKRKVLFEAKQWDYLVDQFKQEFCRLYGMTLEPLLNIYLQAGLSALKTPFCYEDDCTKEDPLSQEGFRKLAQPLPYSKQHHSKLVCYISKELMDTENPPLVLPNGYVYSTKALEDMAKQNHGKITCPRTGLVCDYTDVVKAFIS
;
A
#
# COMPACT_ATOMS: atom_id res chain seq x y z
N MET A 1 -45.91 45.31 -60.34
CA MET A 1 -47.12 45.24 -59.50
C MET A 1 -47.84 43.95 -59.88
N SER A 2 -47.38 42.75 -59.53
CA SER A 2 -46.92 42.14 -58.26
C SER A 2 -48.02 41.33 -57.58
N SER A 3 -48.23 40.13 -58.11
CA SER A 3 -48.67 38.85 -57.51
C SER A 3 -48.78 37.85 -58.68
N PRO A 4 -48.44 36.55 -58.56
CA PRO A 4 -49.07 35.64 -57.60
C PRO A 4 -48.19 34.48 -57.04
N MET A 5 -48.85 33.64 -56.22
CA MET A 5 -48.77 32.16 -56.19
C MET A 5 -48.14 31.51 -54.94
N GLU A 6 -49.00 30.91 -54.13
CA GLU A 6 -48.70 30.03 -52.99
C GLU A 6 -48.13 28.68 -53.45
N THR A 7 -47.37 28.00 -52.58
CA THR A 7 -47.52 26.55 -52.29
C THR A 7 -46.65 26.10 -51.12
N ASP A 8 -47.31 25.47 -50.14
CA ASP A 8 -46.93 24.33 -49.29
C ASP A 8 -45.49 24.13 -48.78
N THR A 9 -45.36 24.14 -47.45
CA THR A 9 -44.21 23.58 -46.72
C THR A 9 -44.70 22.39 -45.86
N PRO A 10 -44.16 21.16 -46.03
CA PRO A 10 -44.50 20.03 -45.16
C PRO A 10 -43.52 19.88 -43.98
N LEU A 11 -44.08 19.59 -42.81
CA LEU A 11 -43.40 19.02 -41.64
C LEU A 11 -43.07 17.52 -41.86
N PRO A 12 -41.89 17.08 -41.42
CA PRO A 12 -41.77 15.83 -40.66
C PRO A 12 -40.70 15.97 -39.55
N ASN A 13 -40.56 15.14 -38.51
CA ASN A 13 -41.33 14.09 -37.85
C ASN A 13 -40.54 13.79 -36.55
N GLY A 14 -41.18 13.17 -35.56
CA GLY A 14 -40.66 13.00 -34.20
C GLY A 14 -39.29 12.32 -34.06
N ASN A 15 -38.45 12.89 -33.19
CA ASN A 15 -37.27 12.23 -32.64
C ASN A 15 -37.69 11.29 -31.50
N SER A 16 -37.91 10.03 -31.83
CA SER A 16 -37.99 8.94 -30.84
C SER A 16 -36.62 8.71 -30.22
N ALA A 17 -36.53 8.97 -28.91
CA ALA A 17 -35.41 8.58 -28.08
C ALA A 17 -35.26 7.04 -28.10
N ALA A 18 -34.21 6.55 -28.74
CA ALA A 18 -33.80 5.16 -28.64
C ALA A 18 -33.21 4.89 -27.25
N ALA A 19 -34.06 4.47 -26.32
CA ALA A 19 -33.63 3.88 -25.06
C ALA A 19 -32.81 2.62 -25.36
N THR A 20 -31.49 2.72 -25.24
CA THR A 20 -30.59 1.57 -25.34
C THR A 20 -30.80 0.73 -24.09
N ALA A 21 -31.51 -0.38 -24.23
CA ALA A 21 -31.72 -1.35 -23.18
C ALA A 21 -30.36 -1.92 -22.73
N ILE A 22 -29.93 -1.58 -21.51
CA ILE A 22 -28.81 -2.24 -20.85
C ILE A 22 -29.28 -3.64 -20.46
N THR A 23 -28.99 -4.63 -21.29
CA THR A 23 -29.15 -6.04 -20.94
C THR A 23 -28.16 -6.37 -19.81
N PRO A 24 -28.60 -6.90 -18.66
CA PRO A 24 -27.68 -7.32 -17.62
C PRO A 24 -26.82 -8.47 -18.17
N PRO A 25 -25.48 -8.44 -17.97
CA PRO A 25 -24.60 -9.49 -18.48
C PRO A 25 -25.07 -10.84 -17.95
N SER A 26 -25.33 -11.76 -18.88
CA SER A 26 -25.85 -13.09 -18.60
C SER A 26 -24.93 -13.79 -17.59
N LYS A 27 -25.51 -14.44 -16.58
CA LYS A 27 -24.77 -15.19 -15.55
C LYS A 27 -23.72 -16.14 -16.15
N LEU A 28 -23.95 -16.63 -17.36
CA LEU A 28 -23.05 -17.49 -18.12
C LEU A 28 -21.76 -16.79 -18.57
N GLY A 29 -21.82 -15.51 -18.98
CA GLY A 29 -20.62 -14.73 -19.34
C GLY A 29 -19.73 -14.48 -18.13
N LYS A 30 -20.33 -14.13 -16.99
CA LYS A 30 -19.61 -13.97 -15.71
C LYS A 30 -18.94 -15.27 -15.25
N LEU A 31 -19.59 -16.42 -15.44
CA LEU A 31 -19.01 -17.74 -15.12
C LEU A 31 -17.85 -18.10 -16.03
N ALA A 32 -17.94 -17.82 -17.34
CA ALA A 32 -16.85 -18.06 -18.29
C ALA A 32 -15.61 -17.18 -17.99
N ASP A 33 -15.83 -15.93 -17.60
CA ASP A 33 -14.74 -15.04 -17.21
C ASP A 33 -14.14 -15.43 -15.84
N CYS A 34 -14.97 -15.90 -14.90
CA CYS A 34 -14.51 -16.47 -13.64
C CYS A 34 -13.65 -17.73 -13.87
N LEU A 35 -14.06 -18.64 -14.76
CA LEU A 35 -13.31 -19.85 -15.13
C LEU A 35 -11.98 -19.54 -15.85
N LYS A 36 -11.94 -18.48 -16.68
CA LYS A 36 -10.69 -18.00 -17.28
C LYS A 36 -9.74 -17.45 -16.22
N LEU A 37 -10.26 -16.75 -15.22
CA LEU A 37 -9.49 -16.25 -14.10
C LEU A 37 -8.96 -17.41 -13.25
N GLU A 38 -9.78 -18.43 -12.95
CA GLU A 38 -9.36 -19.67 -12.29
C GLU A 38 -8.22 -20.38 -13.01
N HIS A 39 -8.27 -20.46 -14.35
CA HIS A 39 -7.17 -21.00 -15.13
C HIS A 39 -5.89 -20.14 -15.00
N GLN A 40 -6.01 -18.81 -14.95
CA GLN A 40 -4.85 -17.93 -14.71
C GLN A 40 -4.31 -18.09 -13.27
N PHE A 41 -5.18 -18.25 -12.27
CA PHE A 41 -4.79 -18.51 -10.88
C PHE A 41 -4.05 -19.82 -10.70
N LEU A 42 -4.48 -20.87 -11.41
CA LEU A 42 -3.86 -22.17 -11.29
C LEU A 42 -2.63 -22.31 -12.18
N ARG A 43 -2.51 -21.55 -13.28
CA ARG A 43 -1.41 -21.72 -14.24
C ARG A 43 -0.03 -21.55 -13.61
N VAL A 44 0.21 -20.48 -12.87
CA VAL A 44 1.55 -20.22 -12.29
C VAL A 44 1.90 -21.22 -11.18
N PRO A 45 1.02 -21.47 -10.19
CA PRO A 45 1.21 -22.56 -9.22
C PRO A 45 1.38 -23.93 -9.88
N PHE A 46 0.63 -24.22 -10.94
CA PHE A 46 0.70 -25.48 -11.67
C PHE A 46 1.98 -25.63 -12.49
N GLU A 47 2.45 -24.58 -13.15
CA GLU A 47 3.74 -24.60 -13.85
C GLU A 47 4.90 -24.71 -12.86
N HIS A 48 4.81 -24.05 -11.70
CA HIS A 48 5.78 -24.23 -10.63
C HIS A 48 5.75 -25.66 -10.07
N TYR A 49 4.56 -26.19 -9.77
CA TYR A 49 4.37 -27.57 -9.34
C TYR A 49 4.95 -28.55 -10.37
N LYS A 50 4.65 -28.37 -11.66
CA LYS A 50 5.26 -29.15 -12.76
C LYS A 50 6.78 -29.05 -12.76
N LYS A 51 7.35 -27.86 -12.58
CA LYS A 51 8.80 -27.64 -12.51
C LYS A 51 9.41 -28.39 -11.32
N THR A 52 8.78 -28.31 -10.15
CA THR A 52 9.19 -29.01 -8.93
C THR A 52 9.09 -30.52 -9.10
N ILE A 53 8.00 -31.05 -9.65
CA ILE A 53 7.85 -32.47 -9.96
C ILE A 53 8.92 -32.94 -10.94
N ARG A 54 9.23 -32.17 -12.00
CA ARG A 54 10.31 -32.51 -12.94
C ARG A 54 11.68 -32.53 -12.26
N ALA A 55 11.97 -31.55 -11.40
CA ALA A 55 13.23 -31.49 -10.66
C ALA A 55 13.37 -32.65 -9.68
N ASN A 56 12.31 -32.92 -8.91
CA ASN A 56 12.23 -34.05 -7.98
C ASN A 56 12.37 -35.38 -8.73
N HIS A 57 11.73 -35.54 -9.87
CA HIS A 57 11.83 -36.74 -10.70
C HIS A 57 13.28 -36.99 -11.15
N ARG A 58 13.98 -35.96 -11.66
CA ARG A 58 15.41 -36.06 -12.02
C ARG A 58 16.30 -36.43 -10.83
N ALA A 59 16.02 -35.87 -9.66
CA ALA A 59 16.76 -36.19 -8.43
C ALA A 59 16.54 -37.65 -8.00
N VAL A 60 15.30 -38.13 -8.10
CA VAL A 60 14.95 -39.53 -7.83
C VAL A 60 15.63 -40.46 -8.84
N GLU A 61 15.55 -40.18 -10.14
CA GLU A 61 16.20 -41.00 -11.18
C GLU A 61 17.72 -41.11 -10.95
N LYS A 62 18.38 -40.01 -10.58
CA LYS A 62 19.81 -39.99 -10.29
C LYS A 62 20.18 -40.85 -9.09
N GLU A 63 19.46 -40.72 -7.97
CA GLU A 63 19.75 -41.51 -6.77
C GLU A 63 19.38 -42.98 -6.95
N VAL A 64 18.26 -43.28 -7.61
CA VAL A 64 17.86 -44.66 -7.93
C VAL A 64 18.89 -45.32 -8.84
N SER A 65 19.37 -44.62 -9.88
CA SER A 65 20.45 -45.13 -10.74
C SER A 65 21.73 -45.42 -9.96
N ALA A 66 22.10 -44.54 -9.03
CA ALA A 66 23.27 -44.71 -8.18
C ALA A 66 23.13 -45.82 -7.13
N VAL A 67 21.90 -46.13 -6.71
CA VAL A 67 21.62 -47.28 -5.83
C VAL A 67 21.69 -48.57 -6.64
N ILE A 68 21.11 -48.61 -7.84
CA ILE A 68 21.17 -49.79 -8.72
C ILE A 68 22.62 -50.15 -9.06
N SER A 69 23.44 -49.15 -9.43
CA SER A 69 24.86 -49.39 -9.68
C SER A 69 25.58 -49.90 -8.43
N GLY A 70 25.33 -49.29 -7.27
CA GLY A 70 25.93 -49.73 -6.00
C GLY A 70 25.51 -51.14 -5.58
N VAL A 71 24.28 -51.58 -5.89
CA VAL A 71 23.84 -52.96 -5.66
C VAL A 71 24.51 -53.93 -6.63
N SER A 72 24.67 -53.55 -7.91
CA SER A 72 25.38 -54.37 -8.90
C SER A 72 26.85 -54.56 -8.50
N ASP A 73 27.53 -53.47 -8.15
CA ASP A 73 28.94 -53.51 -7.74
C ASP A 73 29.14 -54.39 -6.48
N ALA A 74 28.19 -54.33 -5.55
CA ALA A 74 28.18 -55.18 -4.36
C ALA A 74 27.84 -56.65 -4.65
N ALA A 75 27.14 -56.94 -5.76
CA ALA A 75 26.84 -58.31 -6.18
C ALA A 75 28.00 -58.95 -6.96
N ASP A 76 28.76 -58.14 -7.72
CA ASP A 76 29.87 -58.61 -8.56
C ASP A 76 31.20 -58.69 -7.79
N SER A 77 31.32 -57.99 -6.66
CA SER A 77 32.54 -57.99 -5.85
C SER A 77 32.51 -59.11 -4.79
N ASP A 78 33.66 -59.76 -4.53
CA ASP A 78 33.79 -60.71 -3.43
C ASP A 78 33.95 -59.94 -2.09
N LEU A 79 32.82 -59.67 -1.42
CA LEU A 79 32.78 -58.91 -0.16
C LEU A 79 32.68 -59.85 1.05
N SER A 80 33.31 -59.44 2.15
CA SER A 80 32.99 -59.97 3.48
C SER A 80 31.52 -59.64 3.84
N ARG A 81 30.88 -60.51 4.61
CA ARG A 81 29.50 -60.33 5.07
C ARG A 81 29.28 -58.98 5.75
N ASP A 82 30.24 -58.52 6.55
CA ASP A 82 30.11 -57.27 7.30
C ASP A 82 30.22 -56.04 6.38
N ASP A 83 31.08 -56.11 5.36
CA ASP A 83 31.23 -55.06 4.35
C ASP A 83 29.98 -54.96 3.46
N ALA A 84 29.38 -56.10 3.10
CA ALA A 84 28.12 -56.17 2.38
C ALA A 84 26.97 -55.48 3.15
N VAL A 85 26.87 -55.77 4.45
CA VAL A 85 25.86 -55.17 5.33
C VAL A 85 26.08 -53.66 5.48
N SER A 86 27.34 -53.21 5.62
CA SER A 86 27.69 -51.79 5.70
C SER A 86 27.31 -51.02 4.42
N GLN A 87 27.63 -51.59 3.25
CA GLN A 87 27.26 -51.06 1.93
C GLN A 87 25.74 -50.92 1.77
N LEU A 88 24.98 -51.97 2.09
CA LEU A 88 23.52 -51.95 2.00
C LEU A 88 22.89 -50.92 2.96
N ASN A 89 23.39 -50.79 4.19
CA ASN A 89 22.93 -49.77 5.14
C ASN A 89 23.19 -48.34 4.65
N SER A 90 24.30 -48.12 3.95
CA SER A 90 24.60 -46.84 3.29
C SER A 90 23.57 -46.53 2.19
N LEU A 91 23.25 -47.50 1.33
CA LEU A 91 22.23 -47.34 0.28
C LEU A 91 20.84 -47.07 0.85
N VAL A 92 20.45 -47.77 1.92
CA VAL A 92 19.19 -47.53 2.65
C VAL A 92 19.15 -46.11 3.22
N SER A 93 20.24 -45.66 3.82
CA SER A 93 20.35 -44.30 4.37
C SER A 93 20.21 -43.22 3.29
N ARG A 94 20.77 -43.46 2.10
CA ARG A 94 20.63 -42.58 0.93
C ARG A 94 19.19 -42.48 0.46
N LEU A 95 18.48 -43.61 0.34
CA LEU A 95 17.06 -43.65 -0.03
C LEU A 95 16.17 -42.94 1.01
N GLN A 96 16.44 -43.11 2.30
CA GLN A 96 15.74 -42.39 3.37
C GLN A 96 16.03 -40.88 3.35
N GLY A 97 17.25 -40.48 2.98
CA GLY A 97 17.62 -39.08 2.74
C GLY A 97 16.85 -38.46 1.58
N LEU A 98 16.77 -39.18 0.45
CA LEU A 98 16.00 -38.77 -0.73
C LEU A 98 14.51 -38.60 -0.41
N LYS A 99 13.90 -39.57 0.29
CA LYS A 99 12.49 -39.53 0.69
C LYS A 99 12.16 -38.25 1.46
N ARG A 100 13.01 -37.86 2.41
CA ARG A 100 12.82 -36.63 3.21
C ARG A 100 12.95 -35.37 2.37
N LYS A 101 13.97 -35.30 1.50
CA LYS A 101 14.22 -34.14 0.64
C LYS A 101 13.13 -33.92 -0.41
N VAL A 102 12.62 -35.00 -1.00
CA VAL A 102 11.66 -34.93 -2.12
C VAL A 102 10.22 -34.75 -1.64
N LEU A 103 9.84 -35.37 -0.50
CA LEU A 103 8.43 -35.43 -0.07
C LEU A 103 8.10 -34.53 1.13
N PHE A 104 9.09 -34.09 1.91
CA PHE A 104 8.84 -33.46 3.23
C PHE A 104 9.71 -32.23 3.49
N GLU A 105 9.93 -31.40 2.48
CA GLU A 105 10.51 -30.09 2.74
C GLU A 105 9.43 -29.16 3.30
N ALA A 106 9.45 -28.98 4.62
CA ALA A 106 8.39 -28.34 5.40
C ALA A 106 8.00 -26.92 4.90
N LYS A 107 8.92 -26.22 4.21
CA LYS A 107 8.73 -24.85 3.73
C LYS A 107 8.13 -24.74 2.33
N GLN A 108 7.96 -25.85 1.60
CA GLN A 108 7.44 -25.81 0.22
C GLN A 108 5.99 -25.30 0.15
N TRP A 109 5.17 -25.66 1.15
CA TRP A 109 3.80 -25.16 1.25
C TRP A 109 3.74 -23.66 1.51
N ASP A 110 4.58 -23.14 2.43
CA ASP A 110 4.65 -21.71 2.72
C ASP A 110 5.05 -20.90 1.48
N TYR A 111 6.07 -21.37 0.76
CA TYR A 111 6.50 -20.76 -0.50
C TYR A 111 5.38 -20.74 -1.54
N LEU A 112 4.66 -21.86 -1.69
CA LEU A 112 3.54 -21.94 -2.63
C LEU A 112 2.40 -20.98 -2.27
N VAL A 113 2.08 -20.85 -0.98
CA VAL A 113 1.08 -19.92 -0.47
C VAL A 113 1.49 -18.48 -0.76
N ASP A 114 2.74 -18.10 -0.52
CA ASP A 114 3.22 -16.75 -0.79
C ASP A 114 3.22 -16.42 -2.29
N GLN A 115 3.61 -17.37 -3.14
CA GLN A 115 3.50 -17.21 -4.60
C GLN A 115 2.05 -17.03 -5.05
N PHE A 116 1.12 -17.80 -4.48
CA PHE A 116 -0.31 -17.63 -4.80
C PHE A 116 -0.83 -16.24 -4.40
N LYS A 117 -0.48 -15.76 -3.20
CA LYS A 117 -0.85 -14.40 -2.74
C LYS A 117 -0.28 -13.33 -3.66
N GLN A 118 0.98 -13.47 -4.07
CA GLN A 118 1.65 -12.52 -4.95
C GLN A 118 1.01 -12.45 -6.33
N GLU A 119 0.73 -13.59 -6.96
CA GLU A 119 0.07 -13.64 -8.26
C GLU A 119 -1.40 -13.20 -8.18
N PHE A 120 -2.09 -13.51 -7.06
CA PHE A 120 -3.45 -13.01 -6.82
C PHE A 120 -3.49 -11.49 -6.79
N CYS A 121 -2.62 -10.85 -6.00
CA CYS A 121 -2.51 -9.40 -5.96
C CYS A 121 -2.17 -8.85 -7.35
N ARG A 122 -1.19 -9.44 -8.04
CA ARG A 122 -0.76 -9.01 -9.37
C ARG A 122 -1.88 -9.07 -10.41
N LEU A 123 -2.65 -10.16 -10.44
CA LEU A 123 -3.69 -10.37 -11.45
C LEU A 123 -4.85 -9.38 -11.30
N TYR A 124 -5.26 -9.10 -10.06
CA TYR A 124 -6.30 -8.12 -9.77
C TYR A 124 -5.79 -6.67 -9.74
N GLY A 125 -4.50 -6.43 -10.03
CA GLY A 125 -3.90 -5.10 -9.95
C GLY A 125 -3.87 -4.53 -8.52
N MET A 126 -3.90 -5.40 -7.52
CA MET A 126 -3.82 -5.04 -6.11
C MET A 126 -2.38 -5.06 -5.63
N THR A 127 -2.11 -4.27 -4.59
CA THR A 127 -0.82 -4.27 -3.91
C THR A 127 -0.74 -5.43 -2.90
N LEU A 128 0.48 -5.92 -2.64
CA LEU A 128 0.73 -6.92 -1.58
C LEU A 128 0.49 -6.32 -0.19
N GLU A 129 0.78 -5.03 -0.04
CA GLU A 129 0.45 -4.27 1.16
C GLU A 129 -0.98 -3.71 1.08
N PRO A 130 -1.69 -3.57 2.22
CA PRO A 130 -2.97 -2.90 2.26
C PRO A 130 -2.86 -1.47 1.72
N LEU A 131 -3.76 -1.08 0.84
CA LEU A 131 -3.75 0.25 0.22
C LEU A 131 -3.83 1.39 1.25
N LEU A 132 -4.54 1.16 2.36
CA LEU A 132 -4.58 2.05 3.52
C LEU A 132 -3.17 2.34 4.08
N ASN A 133 -2.30 1.32 4.16
CA ASN A 133 -0.93 1.46 4.63
C ASN A 133 -0.13 2.39 3.73
N ILE A 134 -0.25 2.18 2.42
CA ILE A 134 0.46 2.96 1.40
C ILE A 134 0.01 4.43 1.44
N TYR A 135 -1.30 4.69 1.48
CA TYR A 135 -1.80 6.06 1.57
C TYR A 135 -1.46 6.74 2.88
N LEU A 136 -1.49 5.99 3.99
CA LEU A 136 -1.11 6.52 5.28
C LEU A 136 0.37 6.88 5.31
N GLN A 137 1.26 6.00 4.82
CA GLN A 137 2.68 6.30 4.67
C GLN A 137 2.91 7.51 3.76
N ALA A 138 2.25 7.58 2.61
CA ALA A 138 2.35 8.73 1.71
C ALA A 138 1.95 10.04 2.42
N GLY A 139 0.82 10.05 3.13
CA GLY A 139 0.39 11.20 3.92
C GLY A 139 1.39 11.56 5.03
N LEU A 140 1.87 10.58 5.78
CA LEU A 140 2.85 10.79 6.85
C LEU A 140 4.17 11.33 6.29
N SER A 141 4.62 10.91 5.11
CA SER A 141 5.83 11.46 4.47
C SER A 141 5.72 12.94 4.13
N ALA A 142 4.51 13.42 3.78
CA ALA A 142 4.28 14.83 3.51
C ALA A 142 4.30 15.68 4.80
N LEU A 143 3.94 15.09 5.93
CA LEU A 143 3.88 15.74 7.25
C LEU A 143 5.16 15.57 8.06
N LYS A 144 6.00 14.58 7.75
CA LYS A 144 7.19 14.24 8.53
C LYS A 144 8.21 15.35 8.50
N THR A 145 8.34 16.06 9.62
CA THR A 145 9.40 17.05 9.86
C THR A 145 10.33 16.56 10.99
N PRO A 146 11.56 17.10 11.10
CA PRO A 146 12.43 16.77 12.24
C PRO A 146 11.80 17.10 13.60
N PHE A 147 10.91 18.10 13.68
CA PHE A 147 10.26 18.54 14.92
C PHE A 147 9.21 17.56 15.45
N CYS A 148 8.72 16.62 14.63
CA CYS A 148 7.70 15.65 15.01
C CYS A 148 8.14 14.66 16.11
N TYR A 149 9.43 14.62 16.45
CA TYR A 149 10.00 13.73 17.45
C TYR A 149 10.38 14.44 18.76
N GLU A 150 10.17 15.75 18.84
CA GLU A 150 10.44 16.55 20.04
C GLU A 150 9.27 16.49 21.04
N ASP A 151 9.57 16.69 22.33
CA ASP A 151 8.57 16.62 23.42
C ASP A 151 7.51 17.74 23.34
N ASP A 152 7.84 18.86 22.69
CA ASP A 152 6.96 20.02 22.48
C ASP A 152 6.08 19.93 21.21
N CYS A 153 5.98 18.75 20.60
CA CYS A 153 5.14 18.53 19.44
C CYS A 153 3.65 18.83 19.75
N THR A 154 2.97 19.54 18.85
CA THR A 154 1.54 19.82 19.00
C THR A 154 0.73 18.52 19.00
N LYS A 155 -0.21 18.38 19.95
CA LYS A 155 -1.11 17.21 20.02
C LYS A 155 -1.93 16.95 18.75
N GLU A 156 -2.09 17.97 17.91
CA GLU A 156 -2.76 17.92 16.62
C GLU A 156 -1.90 17.29 15.51
N ASP A 157 -0.59 17.13 15.72
CA ASP A 157 0.29 16.47 14.76
C ASP A 157 0.02 14.96 14.82
N PRO A 158 -0.36 14.31 13.70
CA PRO A 158 -0.51 12.86 13.64
C PRO A 158 0.75 12.12 14.12
N LEU A 159 1.94 12.67 13.87
CA LEU A 159 3.21 12.05 14.28
C LEU A 159 3.48 12.17 15.79
N SER A 160 2.64 12.85 16.57
CA SER A 160 2.68 12.73 18.03
C SER A 160 2.34 11.29 18.50
N GLN A 161 1.51 10.58 17.74
CA GLN A 161 1.09 9.22 18.07
C GLN A 161 2.18 8.19 17.76
N GLU A 162 2.42 7.28 18.70
CA GLU A 162 3.47 6.25 18.58
C GLU A 162 3.26 5.32 17.36
N GLY A 163 2.00 4.93 17.09
CA GLY A 163 1.65 4.08 15.96
C GLY A 163 2.06 4.69 14.61
N PHE A 164 1.77 5.98 14.42
CA PHE A 164 2.16 6.70 13.21
C PHE A 164 3.67 6.95 13.14
N ARG A 165 4.37 7.15 14.26
CA ARG A 165 5.84 7.26 14.26
C ARG A 165 6.54 5.99 13.80
N LYS A 166 6.07 4.81 14.25
CA LYS A 166 6.61 3.51 13.80
C LYS A 166 6.45 3.36 12.29
N LEU A 167 5.27 3.70 11.78
CA LEU A 167 4.99 3.62 10.35
C LEU A 167 5.80 4.64 9.53
N ALA A 168 6.05 5.81 10.10
CA ALA A 168 6.79 6.89 9.44
C ALA A 168 8.31 6.77 9.54
N GLN A 169 8.86 5.91 10.40
CA GLN A 169 10.30 5.77 10.62
C GLN A 169 11.13 5.61 9.34
N PRO A 170 10.79 4.71 8.39
CA PRO A 170 11.56 4.54 7.16
C PRO A 170 11.32 5.64 6.10
N LEU A 171 10.36 6.53 6.32
CA LEU A 171 9.96 7.52 5.32
C LEU A 171 10.91 8.73 5.28
N PRO A 172 11.08 9.37 4.12
CA PRO A 172 11.87 10.60 4.02
C PRO A 172 11.20 11.78 4.75
N TYR A 173 12.00 12.77 5.12
CA TYR A 173 11.48 14.05 5.63
C TYR A 173 10.91 14.90 4.50
N SER A 174 9.81 15.59 4.82
CA SER A 174 9.17 16.56 3.95
C SER A 174 10.10 17.76 3.70
N LYS A 175 10.27 18.14 2.43
CA LYS A 175 10.98 19.36 2.03
C LYS A 175 9.96 20.45 1.75
N GLN A 176 9.82 21.40 2.65
CA GLN A 176 9.03 22.60 2.41
C GLN A 176 9.95 23.75 1.98
N HIS A 177 9.83 24.19 0.73
CA HIS A 177 10.58 25.35 0.22
C HIS A 177 10.05 26.68 0.78
N HIS A 178 8.77 26.72 1.15
CA HIS A 178 8.13 27.89 1.73
C HIS A 178 7.31 27.47 2.94
N SER A 179 7.55 28.14 4.06
CA SER A 179 6.73 27.95 5.26
C SER A 179 5.40 28.70 5.08
N LYS A 180 4.30 28.02 5.38
CA LYS A 180 2.97 28.65 5.47
C LYS A 180 2.61 28.77 6.94
N LEU A 181 2.31 29.97 7.39
CA LEU A 181 1.90 30.18 8.76
C LEU A 181 0.38 29.97 8.90
N VAL A 182 0.00 29.28 9.97
CA VAL A 182 -1.40 29.01 10.32
C VAL A 182 -1.63 29.49 11.75
N CYS A 183 -2.72 30.22 11.97
CA CYS A 183 -3.03 30.74 13.29
C CYS A 183 -3.43 29.62 14.26
N TYR A 184 -2.91 29.67 15.49
CA TYR A 184 -3.27 28.71 16.53
C TYR A 184 -4.75 28.79 16.97
N ILE A 185 -5.34 30.00 16.95
CA ILE A 185 -6.72 30.25 17.40
C ILE A 185 -7.72 30.02 16.26
N SER A 186 -7.61 30.78 15.16
CA SER A 186 -8.58 30.69 14.06
C SER A 186 -8.37 29.48 13.15
N LYS A 187 -7.20 28.83 13.20
CA LYS A 187 -6.80 27.75 12.28
C LYS A 187 -6.76 28.16 10.80
N GLU A 188 -6.82 29.46 10.52
CA GLU A 188 -6.71 30.03 9.19
C GLU A 188 -5.26 30.36 8.83
N LEU A 189 -4.98 30.42 7.53
CA LEU A 189 -3.70 30.87 6.99
C LEU A 189 -3.44 32.33 7.41
N MET A 190 -2.18 32.63 7.76
CA MET A 190 -1.71 33.99 7.96
C MET A 190 -0.98 34.45 6.69
N ASP A 191 -1.59 35.40 5.99
CA ASP A 191 -1.15 35.91 4.69
C ASP A 191 -1.29 37.44 4.61
N THR A 192 -1.33 38.00 3.40
CA THR A 192 -1.45 39.44 3.19
C THR A 192 -2.78 40.01 3.70
N GLU A 193 -3.87 39.25 3.61
CA GLU A 193 -5.21 39.67 4.05
C GLU A 193 -5.41 39.42 5.54
N ASN A 194 -4.77 38.39 6.08
CA ASN A 194 -4.82 38.02 7.50
C ASN A 194 -3.41 37.98 8.12
N PRO A 195 -2.73 39.12 8.27
CA PRO A 195 -1.33 39.13 8.63
C PRO A 195 -1.06 38.64 10.06
N PRO A 196 0.16 38.17 10.34
CA PRO A 196 0.58 37.80 11.67
C PRO A 196 0.83 39.03 12.57
N LEU A 197 0.28 38.99 13.79
CA LEU A 197 0.47 39.94 14.88
C LEU A 197 1.17 39.25 16.06
N VAL A 198 2.07 39.97 16.72
CA VAL A 198 2.90 39.49 17.84
C VAL A 198 2.41 40.13 19.13
N LEU A 199 2.16 39.29 20.14
CA LEU A 199 1.88 39.72 21.51
C LEU A 199 3.17 40.11 22.26
N PRO A 200 3.09 40.86 23.37
CA PRO A 200 4.27 41.24 24.16
C PRO A 200 5.13 40.08 24.69
N ASN A 201 4.55 38.88 24.81
CA ASN A 201 5.26 37.65 25.18
C ASN A 201 5.94 36.94 24.00
N GLY A 202 5.89 37.50 22.79
CA GLY A 202 6.52 36.97 21.58
C GLY A 202 5.68 35.94 20.81
N TYR A 203 4.49 35.56 21.27
CA TYR A 203 3.63 34.65 20.51
C TYR A 203 2.89 35.35 19.38
N VAL A 204 2.72 34.64 18.26
CA VAL A 204 2.15 35.17 17.01
C VAL A 204 0.77 34.57 16.74
N TYR A 205 -0.18 35.43 16.40
CA TYR A 205 -1.55 35.07 16.03
C TYR A 205 -2.02 35.91 14.84
N SER A 206 -3.13 35.54 14.21
CA SER A 206 -3.65 36.26 13.04
C SER A 206 -4.42 37.50 13.47
N THR A 207 -4.43 38.54 12.62
CA THR A 207 -5.22 39.75 12.86
C THR A 207 -6.69 39.43 13.11
N LYS A 208 -7.32 38.60 12.26
CA LYS A 208 -8.73 38.20 12.44
C LYS A 208 -8.99 37.59 13.82
N ALA A 209 -8.13 36.66 14.25
CA ALA A 209 -8.30 35.99 15.55
C ALA A 209 -8.19 36.96 16.74
N LEU A 210 -7.23 37.89 16.68
CA LEU A 210 -7.03 38.85 17.77
C LEU A 210 -8.11 39.93 17.80
N GLU A 211 -8.58 40.39 16.64
CA GLU A 211 -9.69 41.34 16.55
C GLU A 211 -10.99 40.75 17.10
N ASP A 212 -11.30 39.51 16.73
CA ASP A 212 -12.52 38.85 17.20
C ASP A 212 -12.47 38.59 18.70
N MET A 213 -11.29 38.24 19.23
CA MET A 213 -11.09 38.10 20.67
C MET A 213 -11.25 39.46 21.40
N ALA A 214 -10.68 40.53 20.85
CA ALA A 214 -10.78 41.87 21.44
C ALA A 214 -12.23 42.40 21.41
N LYS A 215 -12.98 42.17 20.32
CA LYS A 215 -14.41 42.53 20.23
C LYS A 215 -15.25 41.86 21.32
N GLN A 216 -14.94 40.60 21.63
CA GLN A 216 -15.67 39.83 22.65
C GLN A 216 -15.25 40.20 24.09
N ASN A 217 -14.00 40.61 24.30
CA ASN A 217 -13.41 40.82 25.62
C ASN A 217 -13.10 42.30 25.92
N HIS A 218 -13.93 43.23 25.45
CA HIS A 218 -13.80 44.67 25.72
C HIS A 218 -12.40 45.26 25.40
N GLY A 219 -11.80 44.85 24.29
CA GLY A 219 -10.49 45.33 23.83
C GLY A 219 -9.29 44.53 24.33
N LYS A 220 -9.49 43.54 25.21
CA LYS A 220 -8.43 42.72 25.78
C LYS A 220 -8.21 41.41 25.02
N ILE A 221 -6.96 41.02 24.89
CA ILE A 221 -6.53 39.76 24.29
C ILE A 221 -5.93 38.89 25.38
N THR A 222 -6.30 37.61 25.42
CA THR A 222 -5.69 36.62 26.32
C THR A 222 -4.92 35.60 25.49
N CYS A 223 -3.63 35.44 25.76
CA CYS A 223 -2.81 34.44 25.10
C CYS A 223 -3.21 33.02 25.56
N PRO A 224 -3.67 32.13 24.67
CA PRO A 224 -4.10 30.78 25.06
C PRO A 224 -2.96 29.86 25.51
N ARG A 225 -1.69 30.23 25.27
CA ARG A 225 -0.52 29.42 25.64
C ARG A 225 0.08 29.80 26.99
N THR A 226 0.06 31.10 27.33
CA THR A 226 0.72 31.62 28.55
C THR A 226 -0.26 32.24 29.54
N GLY A 227 -1.51 32.50 29.14
CA GLY A 227 -2.48 33.23 29.96
C GLY A 227 -2.23 34.73 30.08
N LEU A 228 -1.22 35.29 29.41
CA LEU A 228 -0.95 36.73 29.41
C LEU A 228 -2.16 37.49 28.84
N VAL A 229 -2.60 38.52 29.55
CA VAL A 229 -3.64 39.46 29.09
C VAL A 229 -2.98 40.78 28.71
N CYS A 230 -3.25 41.28 27.51
CA CYS A 230 -2.80 42.59 27.04
C CYS A 230 -3.90 43.29 26.24
N ASP A 231 -3.73 44.59 26.01
CA ASP A 231 -4.68 45.35 25.20
C ASP A 231 -4.37 45.17 23.70
N TYR A 232 -5.38 45.32 22.84
CA TYR A 232 -5.19 45.22 21.38
C TYR A 232 -4.24 46.30 20.83
N THR A 233 -3.99 47.38 21.57
CA THR A 233 -3.03 48.41 21.17
C THR A 233 -1.57 47.97 21.32
N ASP A 234 -1.30 46.95 22.13
CA ASP A 234 0.05 46.51 22.47
C ASP A 234 0.60 45.47 21.48
N VAL A 235 -0.23 44.98 20.55
CA VAL A 235 0.18 44.01 19.53
C VAL A 235 0.85 44.66 18.34
N VAL A 236 1.93 44.05 17.86
CA VAL A 236 2.76 44.57 16.77
C VAL A 236 2.69 43.65 15.56
N LYS A 237 2.64 44.21 14.34
CA LYS A 237 2.65 43.41 13.12
C LYS A 237 4.01 42.75 12.88
N ALA A 238 4.01 41.45 12.61
CA ALA A 238 5.21 40.73 12.18
C ALA A 238 5.41 40.85 10.67
N PHE A 239 6.66 41.04 10.26
CA PHE A 239 7.10 40.96 8.87
C PHE A 239 8.00 39.74 8.71
N ILE A 240 7.66 38.86 7.78
CA ILE A 240 8.42 37.66 7.47
C ILE A 240 8.99 37.85 6.07
N SER A 241 10.32 37.76 5.96
CA SER A 241 11.06 37.86 4.69
C SER A 241 11.49 36.49 4.19
#